data_AF-A0A4D7QHH5-F1
#
_entry.id   AF-A0A4D7QHH5-F1
#
_cell.length_a   1.000
_cell.length_b   1.000
_cell.length_c   1.000
_cell.angle_alpha   90.00
_cell.angle_beta   90.00
_cell.angle_gamma   90.00
#
_symmetry.space_group_name_H-M   'P 1'
#
loop_
_entity.id
_entity.type
_entity.pdbx_description
1 polymer ?
#
loop_
_entity_poly.entity_id
_entity_poly.type
_entity_poly.pdbx_seq_one_letter_code
_entity_poly.pdbx_strand_id
1 'polypeptide(L)'
;MPAHVRFLLRNALIGFALAIAMVGAMVWFDFAGLRTLAAQSNSGLVAFPVLAFFLGLTFASVQMGAAIMLLPADGDGGNGGNRSRVTSLLALLVGPVPVLQPAEAKAGRR
;
A
#
# COMPACT_ATOMS: atom_id res chain seq x y z
N MET A 1 -0.08 4.81 -23.34
CA MET A 1 0.73 3.99 -22.40
C MET A 1 -0.11 2.78 -21.98
N PRO A 2 0.38 1.53 -22.10
CA PRO A 2 -0.33 0.31 -21.68
C PRO A 2 -0.72 0.35 -20.18
N ALA A 3 -1.86 -0.24 -19.82
CA ALA A 3 -2.53 -0.02 -18.54
C ALA A 3 -1.70 -0.45 -17.31
N HIS A 4 -0.95 -1.55 -17.41
CA HIS A 4 -0.13 -2.09 -16.32
C HIS A 4 1.05 -1.19 -15.97
N VAL A 5 1.70 -0.60 -16.98
CA VAL A 5 2.81 0.34 -16.77
C VAL A 5 2.33 1.58 -16.02
N ARG A 6 1.13 2.10 -16.34
CA ARG A 6 0.53 3.24 -15.64
C ARG A 6 0.20 2.90 -14.18
N PHE A 7 -0.30 1.70 -13.92
CA PHE A 7 -0.57 1.22 -12.56
C PHE A 7 0.71 1.18 -11.72
N LEU A 8 1.77 0.60 -12.29
CA LEU A 8 3.06 0.44 -11.62
C LEU A 8 3.73 1.78 -11.32
N LEU A 9 3.74 2.68 -12.31
CA LEU A 9 4.33 4.00 -12.20
C LEU A 9 3.62 4.85 -11.14
N ARG A 10 2.30 4.72 -11.00
CA ARG A 10 1.53 5.41 -9.95
C ARG A 10 1.95 4.96 -8.56
N ASN A 11 2.13 3.66 -8.33
CA ASN A 11 2.58 3.13 -7.03
C ASN A 11 4.04 3.51 -6.74
N ALA A 12 4.92 3.46 -7.74
CA ALA A 12 6.30 3.92 -7.61
C ALA A 12 6.36 5.41 -7.23
N LEU A 13 5.55 6.27 -7.85
CA LEU A 13 5.46 7.69 -7.51
C LEU A 13 4.94 7.93 -6.09
N ILE A 14 3.97 7.14 -5.63
CA ILE A 14 3.48 7.21 -4.24
C ILE A 14 4.61 6.86 -3.26
N GLY A 15 5.37 5.80 -3.53
CA GLY A 15 6.52 5.43 -2.70
C GLY A 15 7.61 6.49 -2.68
N PHE A 16 7.93 7.07 -3.84
CA PHE A 16 8.92 8.13 -3.94
C PHE A 16 8.47 9.41 -3.19
N ALA A 17 7.21 9.80 -3.33
CA ALA A 17 6.66 10.95 -2.61
C ALA A 17 6.69 10.76 -1.09
N LEU A 18 6.36 9.54 -0.61
CA LEU A 18 6.47 9.20 0.81
C LEU A 18 7.90 9.29 1.31
N ALA A 19 8.88 8.86 0.50
CA ALA A 19 10.29 8.98 0.85
C ALA A 19 10.76 10.44 0.93
N ILE A 20 10.34 11.30 0.00
CA ILE A 20 10.65 12.74 0.08
C ILE A 20 10.11 13.32 1.39
N ALA A 21 8.87 12.99 1.76
CA ALA A 21 8.29 13.44 3.03
C ALA A 21 9.10 12.94 4.23
N MET A 22 9.55 11.68 4.20
CA MET A 22 10.37 11.08 5.26
C MET A 22 11.76 11.71 5.35
N VAL A 23 12.45 11.94 4.22
CA VAL A 23 13.74 12.66 4.20
C VAL A 23 13.54 14.09 4.69
N GLY A 24 12.48 14.78 4.26
CA GLY A 24 12.13 16.11 4.75
C GLY A 24 11.98 16.13 6.28
N ALA A 25 11.31 15.13 6.84
CA ALA A 25 11.21 14.97 8.30
C ALA A 25 12.57 14.71 8.96
N MET A 26 13.42 13.84 8.38
CA MET A 26 14.78 13.60 8.90
C MET A 26 15.63 14.88 8.91
N VAL A 27 15.57 15.67 7.85
CA VAL A 27 16.29 16.95 7.76
C VAL A 27 15.71 17.98 8.74
N TRP A 28 14.38 18.00 8.90
CA TRP A 28 13.69 18.92 9.82
C TRP A 28 14.07 18.67 11.28
N PHE A 29 14.03 17.40 11.72
CA PHE A 29 14.37 16.98 13.08
C PHE A 29 15.88 16.85 13.33
N ASP A 30 16.72 17.14 12.33
CA ASP A 30 18.16 16.93 12.37
C ASP A 30 18.53 15.52 12.85
N PHE A 31 17.90 14.52 12.24
CA PHE A 31 18.04 13.12 12.64
C PHE A 31 19.51 12.69 12.57
N ALA A 32 20.06 12.24 13.70
CA ALA A 32 21.49 11.90 13.83
C ALA A 32 22.46 13.03 13.41
N GLY A 33 22.03 14.29 13.48
CA GLY A 33 22.86 15.44 13.09
C GLY A 33 22.99 15.64 11.58
N LEU A 34 22.17 14.97 10.75
CA LEU A 34 22.25 15.04 9.28
C LEU A 34 22.25 16.47 8.71
N ARG A 35 21.36 17.33 9.21
CA ARG A 35 21.26 18.72 8.76
C ARG A 35 22.52 19.49 9.18
N THR A 36 22.97 19.28 10.42
CA THR A 36 24.19 19.93 10.94
C THR A 36 25.44 19.47 10.21
N LEU A 37 25.57 18.17 9.90
CA LEU A 37 26.67 17.60 9.13
C LEU A 37 26.68 18.12 7.69
N ALA A 38 25.51 18.16 7.04
CA ALA A 38 25.39 18.73 5.71
C ALA A 38 25.77 20.22 5.70
N ALA A 39 25.34 20.99 6.70
CA ALA A 39 25.65 22.42 6.77
C ALA A 39 27.15 22.72 6.94
N GLN A 40 27.92 21.84 7.59
CA GLN A 40 29.37 22.01 7.78
C GLN A 40 30.21 21.47 6.61
N SER A 41 29.60 20.69 5.70
CA SER A 41 30.31 20.08 4.59
C SER A 41 30.21 20.91 3.32
N ASN A 42 31.33 21.10 2.62
CA ASN A 42 31.37 21.80 1.33
C ASN A 42 30.51 21.12 0.24
N SER A 43 30.15 19.86 0.44
CA SER A 43 29.27 19.07 -0.44
C SER A 43 27.87 18.82 0.13
N GLY A 44 27.52 19.42 1.26
CA GLY A 44 26.26 19.12 1.97
C GLY A 44 24.99 19.38 1.18
N LEU A 45 25.02 20.33 0.25
CA LEU A 45 23.90 20.64 -0.64
C LEU A 45 23.59 19.47 -1.59
N VAL A 46 24.60 18.67 -1.97
CA VAL A 46 24.45 17.48 -2.81
C VAL A 46 23.96 16.28 -2.01
N ALA A 47 24.18 16.26 -0.69
CA ALA A 47 23.77 15.15 0.16
C ALA A 47 22.24 14.96 0.19
N PHE A 48 21.47 16.06 0.23
CA PHE A 48 20.00 16.00 0.28
C PHE A 48 19.36 15.34 -0.94
N PRO A 49 19.65 15.76 -2.19
CA PRO A 49 19.06 15.11 -3.37
C PRO A 49 19.55 13.67 -3.55
N VAL A 50 20.80 13.35 -3.22
CA VAL A 50 21.32 11.98 -3.30
C VAL A 50 20.62 11.08 -2.26
N LEU A 51 20.49 11.53 -1.02
CA LEU A 51 19.76 10.82 0.03
C LEU A 51 18.29 10.60 -0.36
N ALA A 52 17.62 11.65 -0.82
CA ALA A 52 16.23 11.58 -1.27
C ALA A 52 16.07 10.62 -2.46
N PHE A 53 17.03 10.60 -3.39
CA PHE A 53 17.00 9.72 -4.55
C PHE A 53 17.15 8.25 -4.15
N PHE A 54 18.20 7.89 -3.39
CA PHE A 54 18.43 6.50 -2.99
C PHE A 54 17.33 5.97 -2.06
N LEU A 55 16.92 6.76 -1.06
CA LEU A 55 15.82 6.38 -0.19
C LEU A 55 14.50 6.32 -0.97
N GLY A 56 14.27 7.29 -1.85
CA GLY A 56 13.12 7.34 -2.75
C GLY A 56 12.99 6.12 -3.65
N LEU A 57 14.08 5.69 -4.28
CA LEU A 57 14.11 4.47 -5.08
C LEU A 57 13.78 3.24 -4.23
N THR A 58 14.29 3.18 -3.00
CA THR A 58 14.01 2.07 -2.07
C THR A 58 12.52 1.98 -1.74
N PHE A 59 11.87 3.08 -1.37
CA PHE A 59 10.43 3.10 -1.11
C PHE A 59 9.59 2.88 -2.37
N ALA A 60 10.00 3.44 -3.51
CA ALA A 60 9.33 3.21 -4.79
C ALA A 60 9.34 1.72 -5.17
N SER A 61 10.48 1.04 -4.95
CA SER A 61 10.62 -0.41 -5.14
C SER A 61 9.67 -1.20 -4.24
N VAL A 62 9.62 -0.88 -2.94
CA VAL A 62 8.71 -1.56 -1.99
C VAL A 62 7.24 -1.35 -2.36
N GLN A 63 6.84 -0.13 -2.72
CA GLN A 63 5.45 0.15 -3.13
C GLN A 63 5.10 -0.55 -4.45
N MET A 64 6.04 -0.60 -5.38
CA MET A 64 5.89 -1.33 -6.63
C MET A 64 5.73 -2.84 -6.38
N GLY A 65 6.53 -3.43 -5.49
CA GLY A 65 6.40 -4.83 -5.08
C GLY A 65 5.07 -5.11 -4.37
N ALA A 66 4.66 -4.23 -3.45
CA ALA A 66 3.36 -4.33 -2.77
C ALA A 66 2.20 -4.27 -3.75
N ALA A 67 2.26 -3.37 -4.73
CA ALA A 67 1.24 -3.25 -5.76
C ALA A 67 1.09 -4.54 -6.58
N ILE A 68 2.20 -5.19 -6.95
CA ILE A 68 2.20 -6.48 -7.64
C ILE A 68 1.62 -7.59 -6.75
N MET A 69 1.99 -7.65 -5.48
CA MET A 69 1.45 -8.66 -4.54
C MET A 69 -0.05 -8.48 -4.26
N LEU A 70 -0.58 -7.27 -4.45
CA LEU A 70 -1.99 -6.92 -4.24
C LEU A 70 -2.83 -6.99 -5.53
N LEU A 71 -2.25 -7.39 -6.67
CA LEU A 71 -3.03 -7.60 -7.89
C LEU A 71 -3.99 -8.80 -7.72
N PRO A 72 -5.28 -8.65 -8.03
CA PRO A 72 -6.21 -9.77 -8.12
C PRO A 72 -5.82 -10.71 -9.28
N ALA A 73 -6.03 -12.01 -9.11
CA ALA A 73 -5.92 -12.97 -10.21
C ALA A 73 -7.15 -12.83 -11.12
N ASP A 74 -6.93 -12.73 -12.43
CA ASP A 74 -8.00 -12.64 -13.44
C ASP A 74 -8.90 -13.89 -13.34
N GLY A 75 -10.11 -13.71 -12.82
CA GLY A 75 -11.07 -14.79 -12.56
C GLY A 75 -11.98 -14.53 -11.35
N ASP A 76 -11.55 -13.69 -10.41
CA ASP A 76 -12.38 -13.23 -9.31
C ASP A 76 -13.12 -11.94 -9.73
N GLY A 77 -14.20 -12.14 -10.49
CA GLY A 77 -15.08 -11.08 -10.99
C GLY A 77 -15.78 -10.34 -9.85
N GLY A 78 -15.10 -9.37 -9.27
CA GLY A 78 -15.64 -8.45 -8.26
C GLY A 78 -15.16 -7.04 -8.54
N ASN A 79 -16.02 -6.28 -9.21
CA ASN A 79 -15.94 -4.84 -9.43
C ASN A 79 -15.27 -4.07 -8.26
N GLY A 80 -14.39 -3.14 -8.61
CA GLY A 80 -13.48 -2.46 -7.69
C GLY A 80 -14.13 -1.87 -6.43
N GLY A 81 -13.30 -1.83 -5.37
CA GLY A 81 -13.58 -1.07 -4.17
C GLY A 81 -13.96 -1.93 -2.97
N ASN A 82 -12.98 -2.56 -2.32
CA ASN A 82 -13.22 -3.20 -1.03
C ASN A 82 -12.17 -2.76 0.01
N ARG A 83 -12.33 -1.51 0.44
CA ARG A 83 -12.03 -1.07 1.83
C ARG A 83 -12.87 -1.85 2.87
N SER A 84 -13.67 -2.82 2.43
CA SER A 84 -14.76 -3.42 3.19
C SER A 84 -14.37 -4.67 3.99
N ARG A 85 -13.08 -5.02 4.09
CA ARG A 85 -12.68 -6.03 5.11
C ARG A 85 -12.98 -5.56 6.53
N VAL A 86 -12.94 -4.24 6.78
CA VAL A 86 -13.34 -3.68 8.08
C VAL A 86 -14.85 -3.83 8.30
N THR A 87 -15.65 -3.66 7.24
CA THR A 87 -17.11 -3.82 7.26
C THR A 87 -17.54 -5.27 7.45
N SER A 88 -16.85 -6.24 6.82
CA SER A 88 -17.21 -7.67 6.92
C SER A 88 -16.91 -8.29 8.28
N LEU A 89 -15.83 -7.87 8.97
CA LEU A 89 -15.56 -8.36 10.33
C LEU A 89 -16.51 -7.73 11.36
N LEU A 90 -16.87 -6.46 11.21
CA LEU A 90 -17.90 -5.83 12.05
C LEU A 90 -19.28 -6.49 11.80
N ALA A 91 -19.57 -6.86 10.55
CA ALA A 91 -20.80 -7.56 10.18
C ALA A 91 -20.86 -9.01 10.65
N LEU A 92 -19.74 -9.72 10.78
CA LEU A 92 -19.69 -11.04 11.43
C LEU A 92 -19.82 -10.96 12.95
N LEU A 93 -19.37 -9.86 13.56
CA LEU A 93 -19.47 -9.65 15.00
C LEU A 93 -20.86 -9.15 15.44
N VAL A 94 -21.64 -8.54 14.53
CA VAL A 94 -22.93 -7.86 14.83
C VAL A 94 -24.12 -8.41 14.01
N GLY A 95 -23.89 -9.21 12.96
CA GLY A 95 -24.92 -9.71 12.06
C GLY A 95 -25.63 -10.97 12.59
N PRO A 96 -26.95 -11.13 12.39
CA PRO A 96 -27.67 -12.34 12.75
C PRO A 96 -27.10 -13.53 11.95
N VAL A 97 -26.64 -14.56 12.66
CA VAL A 97 -26.10 -15.78 12.07
C VAL A 97 -27.20 -16.48 11.25
N PRO A 98 -27.00 -16.73 9.95
CA PRO A 98 -27.97 -17.45 9.14
C PRO A 98 -28.01 -18.91 9.59
N VAL A 99 -29.11 -19.29 10.25
CA VAL A 99 -29.41 -20.69 10.56
C VAL A 99 -29.78 -21.38 9.24
N LEU A 100 -28.91 -22.26 8.76
CA LEU A 100 -29.22 -23.20 7.69
C LEU A 100 -30.26 -24.19 8.24
N GLN A 101 -31.55 -23.96 7.96
CA GLN A 101 -32.58 -24.97 8.19
C GLN A 101 -32.30 -26.17 7.28
N PRO A 102 -32.12 -27.39 7.83
CA PRO A 102 -32.04 -28.58 7.01
C PRO A 102 -33.37 -28.70 6.25
N ALA A 103 -33.30 -28.70 4.93
CA ALA A 103 -34.45 -28.92 4.08
C ALA A 103 -35.06 -30.27 4.44
N GLU A 104 -36.28 -30.25 5.02
CA GLU A 104 -37.10 -31.44 5.16
C GLU A 104 -37.32 -32.03 3.76
N ALA A 105 -36.55 -33.07 3.43
CA ALA A 105 -36.76 -33.91 2.26
C ALA A 105 -38.04 -34.71 2.50
N LYS A 106 -39.14 -34.09 2.07
CA LYS A 106 -40.51 -34.61 2.08
C LYS A 106 -40.55 -36.04 1.53
N ALA A 107 -40.99 -36.97 2.37
CA ALA A 107 -41.33 -38.34 2.01
C ALA A 107 -42.25 -38.39 0.79
N GLY A 108 -41.85 -39.16 -0.23
CA GLY A 108 -42.53 -39.26 -1.53
C GLY A 108 -42.67 -40.70 -2.02
N ARG A 109 -43.51 -41.46 -1.32
CA ARG A 109 -44.33 -42.62 -1.74
C ARG A 109 -44.34 -42.89 -3.26
N ARG A 110 -43.75 -44.01 -3.71
CA ARG A 110 -44.26 -44.89 -4.77
C ARG A 110 -43.78 -46.31 -4.55
#